data_AF-A0A956X500-F1
#
_entry.id   AF-A0A956X500-F1
#
_cell.length_a   1.000
_cell.length_b   1.000
_cell.length_c   1.000
_cell.angle_alpha   90.00
_cell.angle_beta   90.00
_cell.angle_gamma   90.00
#
_symmetry.space_group_name_H-M   'P 1'
#
loop_
_entity.id
_entity.type
_entity.pdbx_description
1 polymer ?
#
loop_
_entity_poly.entity_id
_entity_poly.type
_entity_poly.pdbx_seq_one_letter_code
_entity_poly.pdbx_strand_id
1 'polypeptide(L)'
;MAKIVELRGMSNQRLEEMLENNREEIFNLRFQKAGARLEDYTRIRTVRREIAQIETVLHMRQLAIETAVSEPAIAAALSGKEWQATASFNYEDSAWNVAFTDESDQELASALVDLNKKRLTSRRARQQKQPLPVVTSIEVAG
;
A
#
# COMPACT_ATOMS: atom_id res chain seq x y z
N MET A 1 6.36 -18.27 -5.11
CA MET A 1 6.60 -17.08 -4.29
C MET A 1 7.07 -15.94 -5.16
N ALA A 2 6.17 -15.03 -5.50
CA ALA A 2 6.50 -13.78 -6.16
C ALA A 2 7.38 -12.91 -5.25
N LYS A 3 8.32 -12.16 -5.83
CA LYS A 3 9.15 -11.23 -5.04
C LYS A 3 8.32 -10.00 -4.70
N ILE A 4 8.55 -9.41 -3.52
CA ILE A 4 7.77 -8.24 -3.06
C ILE A 4 7.87 -7.05 -4.03
N VAL A 5 9.00 -6.96 -4.75
CA VAL A 5 9.25 -5.95 -5.78
C VAL A 5 8.26 -6.09 -6.94
N GLU A 6 7.99 -7.33 -7.36
CA GLU A 6 7.04 -7.64 -8.44
C GLU A 6 5.63 -7.26 -8.01
N LEU A 7 5.22 -7.61 -6.78
CA LEU A 7 3.90 -7.27 -6.24
C LEU A 7 3.67 -5.74 -6.20
N ARG A 8 4.69 -4.97 -5.84
CA ARG A 8 4.60 -3.49 -5.82
C ARG A 8 4.47 -2.88 -7.21
N GLY A 9 4.93 -3.55 -8.26
CA GLY A 9 4.81 -3.12 -9.65
C GLY A 9 3.50 -3.52 -10.33
N MET A 10 2.68 -4.38 -9.72
CA MET A 10 1.40 -4.82 -10.28
C MET A 10 0.28 -3.80 -10.03
N SER A 11 -0.73 -3.79 -10.90
CA SER A 11 -1.96 -3.01 -10.71
C SER A 11 -2.78 -3.52 -9.51
N ASN A 12 -3.63 -2.67 -8.95
CA ASN A 12 -4.53 -3.05 -7.84
C ASN A 12 -5.42 -4.23 -8.23
N GLN A 13 -6.05 -4.16 -9.41
CA GLN A 13 -6.92 -5.22 -9.92
C GLN A 13 -6.19 -6.58 -10.00
N ARG A 14 -4.94 -6.59 -10.47
CA ARG A 14 -4.18 -7.84 -10.57
C ARG A 14 -3.82 -8.40 -9.19
N LEU A 15 -3.51 -7.53 -8.22
CA LEU A 15 -3.25 -7.94 -6.84
C LEU A 15 -4.51 -8.52 -6.18
N GLU A 16 -5.68 -7.92 -6.41
CA GLU A 16 -6.96 -8.42 -5.91
C GLU A 16 -7.30 -9.79 -6.50
N GLU A 17 -7.17 -9.96 -7.81
CA GLU A 17 -7.38 -11.24 -8.48
C GLU A 17 -6.44 -12.33 -7.93
N MET A 18 -5.14 -12.01 -7.75
CA MET A 18 -4.19 -12.93 -7.13
C MET A 18 -4.56 -13.28 -5.69
N LEU A 19 -5.10 -12.32 -4.93
CA LEU A 19 -5.51 -12.52 -3.55
C LEU A 19 -6.75 -13.41 -3.46
N GLU A 20 -7.71 -13.28 -4.36
CA GLU A 20 -8.87 -14.17 -4.47
C GLU A 20 -8.44 -15.61 -4.80
N ASN A 21 -7.61 -15.78 -5.84
CA ASN A 21 -7.07 -17.07 -6.23
C ASN A 21 -6.32 -17.76 -5.07
N ASN A 22 -5.48 -17.01 -4.34
CA ASN A 22 -4.76 -17.55 -3.19
C ASN A 22 -5.69 -17.92 -2.02
N ARG A 23 -6.79 -17.18 -1.82
CA ARG A 23 -7.80 -17.47 -0.80
C ARG A 23 -8.59 -18.74 -1.14
N GLU A 24 -8.91 -18.96 -2.40
CA GLU A 24 -9.51 -20.22 -2.86
C GLU A 24 -8.52 -21.38 -2.69
N GLU A 25 -7.26 -21.20 -3.07
CA GLU A 25 -6.23 -22.22 -2.94
C GLU A 25 -6.03 -22.64 -1.47
N ILE A 26 -5.89 -21.69 -0.54
CA ILE A 26 -5.72 -22.03 0.88
C ILE A 26 -6.95 -22.73 1.46
N PHE A 27 -8.15 -22.42 0.99
CA PHE A 27 -9.37 -23.12 1.36
C PHE A 27 -9.31 -24.59 0.89
N ASN A 28 -8.99 -24.81 -0.39
CA ASN A 28 -8.84 -26.14 -0.96
C ASN A 28 -7.75 -26.97 -0.26
N LEU A 29 -6.60 -26.37 0.04
CA LEU A 29 -5.51 -27.03 0.77
C LEU A 29 -5.92 -27.41 2.20
N ARG A 30 -6.71 -26.55 2.88
CA ARG A 30 -7.25 -26.87 4.22
C ARG A 30 -8.27 -28.01 4.15
N PHE A 31 -9.10 -28.05 3.12
CA PHE A 31 -10.04 -29.13 2.89
C PHE A 31 -9.30 -30.47 2.65
N GLN A 32 -8.29 -30.48 1.78
CA GLN A 32 -7.45 -31.65 1.54
C GLN A 32 -6.71 -32.11 2.79
N LYS A 33 -6.23 -31.17 3.60
CA LYS A 33 -5.58 -31.44 4.89
C LYS A 33 -6.53 -32.13 5.87
N ALA A 34 -7.77 -31.65 5.99
CA ALA A 34 -8.78 -32.26 6.84
C ALA A 34 -9.14 -33.67 6.38
N GLY A 35 -9.17 -33.91 5.06
CA GLY A 35 -9.38 -35.23 4.47
C GLY A 35 -8.17 -36.16 4.49
N ALA A 36 -7.02 -35.74 5.04
CA ALA A 36 -5.76 -36.49 5.05
C ALA A 36 -5.24 -36.91 3.66
N ARG A 37 -5.56 -36.14 2.60
CA ARG A 37 -5.14 -36.37 1.21
C ARG A 37 -4.13 -35.34 0.70
N LEU A 38 -3.62 -34.48 1.59
CA LEU A 38 -2.70 -33.42 1.21
C LEU A 38 -1.29 -33.98 1.02
N GLU A 39 -0.74 -33.79 -0.18
CA GLU A 39 0.63 -34.22 -0.52
C GLU A 39 1.67 -33.20 -0.05
N ASP A 40 1.44 -31.89 -0.31
CA ASP A 40 2.39 -30.82 0.03
C ASP A 40 1.88 -29.91 1.16
N TYR A 41 2.36 -30.17 2.37
CA TYR A 41 2.09 -29.34 3.56
C TYR A 41 2.82 -28.00 3.54
N THR A 42 3.91 -27.87 2.77
CA THR A 42 4.68 -26.63 2.70
C THR A 42 3.92 -25.56 1.92
N ARG A 43 3.09 -25.96 0.95
CA ARG A 43 2.27 -25.05 0.15
C ARG A 43 1.35 -24.18 1.00
N ILE A 44 0.74 -24.70 2.06
CA ILE A 44 -0.11 -23.93 2.99
C ILE A 44 0.66 -22.73 3.57
N ARG A 45 1.91 -22.95 3.99
CA ARG A 45 2.75 -21.88 4.56
C ARG A 45 3.08 -20.84 3.49
N THR A 46 3.38 -21.27 2.28
CA THR A 46 3.71 -20.42 1.14
C THR A 46 2.53 -19.55 0.74
N VAL A 47 1.35 -20.14 0.51
CA VAL A 47 0.14 -19.40 0.12
C VAL A 47 -0.28 -18.41 1.20
N ARG A 48 -0.21 -18.78 2.49
CA ARG A 48 -0.48 -17.84 3.59
C ARG A 48 0.46 -16.63 3.57
N ARG A 49 1.75 -16.85 3.24
CA ARG A 49 2.73 -15.76 3.13
C ARG A 49 2.46 -14.88 1.91
N GLU A 50 2.09 -15.48 0.79
CA GLU A 50 1.71 -14.76 -0.43
C GLU A 50 0.49 -13.86 -0.18
N ILE A 51 -0.56 -14.37 0.47
CA ILE A 51 -1.73 -13.56 0.90
C ILE A 51 -1.29 -12.37 1.75
N ALA A 52 -0.54 -12.64 2.82
CA ALA A 52 -0.10 -11.58 3.74
C ALA A 52 0.74 -10.50 3.03
N GLN A 53 1.58 -10.89 2.07
CA GLN A 53 2.39 -9.94 1.29
C GLN A 53 1.52 -9.07 0.38
N ILE A 54 0.53 -9.65 -0.30
CA ILE A 54 -0.39 -8.90 -1.16
C ILE A 54 -1.22 -7.92 -0.31
N GLU A 55 -1.80 -8.40 0.78
CA GLU A 55 -2.58 -7.57 1.72
C GLU A 55 -1.72 -6.43 2.28
N THR A 56 -0.45 -6.69 2.60
CA THR A 56 0.48 -5.65 3.06
C THR A 56 0.72 -4.58 2.00
N VAL A 57 0.90 -4.95 0.73
CA VAL A 57 1.12 -3.97 -0.36
C VAL A 57 -0.12 -3.10 -0.58
N LEU A 58 -1.30 -3.72 -0.63
CA LEU A 58 -2.57 -2.98 -0.77
C LEU A 58 -2.79 -2.04 0.42
N HIS A 59 -2.51 -2.51 1.64
CA HIS A 59 -2.63 -1.69 2.84
C HIS A 59 -1.64 -0.53 2.86
N MET A 60 -0.39 -0.74 2.44
CA MET A 60 0.59 0.35 2.33
C MET A 60 0.18 1.40 1.30
N ARG A 61 -0.39 0.99 0.15
CA ARG A 61 -0.97 1.92 -0.84
C ARG A 61 -2.06 2.77 -0.20
N GLN A 62 -2.99 2.14 0.51
CA GLN A 62 -4.08 2.83 1.17
C GLN A 62 -3.58 3.81 2.24
N LEU A 63 -2.63 3.40 3.08
CA LEU A 63 -2.03 4.28 4.09
C LEU A 63 -1.30 5.47 3.46
N ALA A 64 -0.61 5.27 2.33
CA ALA A 64 0.04 6.35 1.61
C ALA A 64 -0.99 7.38 1.11
N ILE A 65 -2.10 6.91 0.55
CA ILE A 65 -3.19 7.78 0.10
C ILE A 65 -3.82 8.53 1.28
N GLU A 66 -4.17 7.83 2.36
CA GLU A 66 -4.77 8.44 3.56
C GLU A 66 -3.87 9.52 4.17
N THR A 67 -2.58 9.24 4.28
CA THR A 67 -1.60 10.22 4.80
C THR A 67 -1.44 11.42 3.87
N ALA A 68 -1.42 11.23 2.55
CA ALA A 68 -1.41 12.35 1.60
C ALA A 68 -2.70 13.18 1.68
N VAL A 69 -3.88 12.56 1.73
CA VAL A 69 -5.16 13.26 1.87
C VAL A 69 -5.27 14.04 3.18
N SER A 70 -4.63 13.56 4.26
CA SER A 70 -4.65 14.24 5.56
C SER A 70 -3.90 15.57 5.58
N GLU A 71 -3.00 15.81 4.61
CA GLU A 71 -2.28 17.08 4.51
C GLU A 71 -3.23 18.20 4.05
N PRO A 72 -3.27 19.35 4.76
CA PRO A 72 -4.27 20.38 4.53
C PRO A 72 -4.18 21.02 3.14
N ALA A 73 -2.97 21.05 2.55
CA ALA A 73 -2.76 21.58 1.20
C ALA A 73 -3.44 20.70 0.13
N ILE A 74 -3.36 19.38 0.28
CA ILE A 74 -3.96 18.42 -0.65
C ILE A 74 -5.46 18.34 -0.41
N ALA A 75 -5.90 18.30 0.86
CA ALA A 75 -7.32 18.31 1.21
C ALA A 75 -8.06 19.52 0.61
N ALA A 76 -7.43 20.70 0.59
CA ALA A 76 -8.00 21.89 -0.05
C ALA A 76 -8.13 21.72 -1.58
N ALA A 77 -7.12 21.16 -2.24
CA ALA A 77 -7.10 20.91 -3.68
C ALA A 77 -8.15 19.88 -4.14
N LEU A 78 -8.42 18.87 -3.29
CA LEU A 78 -9.38 17.80 -3.55
C LEU A 78 -10.83 18.19 -3.19
N SER A 79 -11.04 19.29 -2.47
CA SER A 79 -12.37 19.66 -1.97
C SER A 79 -13.34 19.97 -3.12
N GLY A 80 -14.46 19.23 -3.16
CA GLY A 80 -15.54 19.46 -4.12
C GLY A 80 -15.34 18.87 -5.52
N LYS A 81 -14.29 18.04 -5.72
CA LYS A 81 -14.04 17.34 -6.99
C LYS A 81 -14.11 15.83 -6.81
N GLU A 82 -14.47 15.12 -7.87
CA GLU A 82 -14.29 13.66 -7.94
C GLU A 82 -12.83 13.39 -8.33
N TRP A 83 -12.16 12.54 -7.55
CA TRP A 83 -10.75 12.26 -7.77
C TRP A 83 -10.46 10.77 -7.65
N GLN A 84 -9.46 10.34 -8.40
CA GLN A 84 -8.88 9.00 -8.31
C GLN A 84 -7.45 9.12 -7.77
N ALA A 85 -7.05 8.19 -6.92
CA ALA A 85 -5.72 8.17 -6.34
C ALA A 85 -4.94 6.93 -6.81
N THR A 86 -3.73 7.16 -7.32
CA THR A 86 -2.78 6.10 -7.65
C THR A 86 -1.54 6.21 -6.78
N ALA A 87 -1.22 5.11 -6.10
CA ALA A 87 -0.05 5.02 -5.24
C ALA A 87 0.97 4.03 -5.84
N SER A 88 2.13 4.55 -6.21
CA SER A 88 3.25 3.78 -6.73
C SER A 88 4.47 3.92 -5.80
N PHE A 89 5.25 2.86 -5.63
CA PHE A 89 6.44 2.92 -4.78
C PHE A 89 7.65 3.35 -5.61
N ASN A 90 8.29 4.46 -5.23
CA ASN A 90 9.56 4.91 -5.80
C ASN A 90 10.72 4.29 -5.01
N TYR A 91 11.57 3.50 -5.69
CA TYR A 91 12.70 2.82 -5.08
C TYR A 91 13.93 3.70 -4.87
N GLU A 92 14.10 4.76 -5.65
CA GLU A 92 15.22 5.70 -5.50
C GLU A 92 15.05 6.50 -4.21
N ASP A 93 13.84 7.03 -4.01
CA ASP A 93 13.49 7.83 -2.83
C ASP A 93 12.97 6.99 -1.66
N SER A 94 12.78 5.68 -1.85
CA SER A 94 12.18 4.76 -0.87
C SER A 94 10.83 5.23 -0.31
N ALA A 95 10.07 6.00 -1.11
CA ALA A 95 8.83 6.65 -0.74
C ALA A 95 7.68 6.23 -1.69
N TRP A 96 6.45 6.42 -1.25
CA TRP A 96 5.27 6.26 -2.09
C TRP A 96 4.99 7.56 -2.83
N ASN A 97 4.95 7.52 -4.16
CA ASN A 97 4.38 8.58 -4.96
C ASN A 97 2.87 8.36 -5.02
N VAL A 98 2.11 9.32 -4.50
CA VAL A 98 0.66 9.37 -4.54
C VAL A 98 0.25 10.49 -5.48
N ALA A 99 -0.36 10.14 -6.60
CA ALA A 99 -0.93 11.08 -7.55
C ALA A 99 -2.47 11.07 -7.42
N PHE A 100 -3.05 12.26 -7.42
CA PHE A 100 -4.49 12.49 -7.43
C PHE A 100 -4.88 13.07 -8.79
N THR A 101 -5.75 12.37 -9.52
CA THR A 101 -6.23 12.77 -10.84
C THR A 101 -7.73 13.02 -10.82
N ASP A 102 -8.20 13.91 -11.69
CA ASP A 102 -9.63 14.12 -11.98
C ASP A 102 -10.16 13.07 -12.98
N GLU A 103 -11.46 13.07 -13.28
CA GLU A 103 -12.09 12.22 -14.31
C GLU A 103 -11.49 12.39 -15.71
N SER A 104 -10.84 13.53 -15.97
CA SER A 104 -10.17 13.84 -17.23
C SER A 104 -8.67 13.49 -17.24
N ASP A 105 -8.21 12.65 -16.29
CA ASP A 105 -6.79 12.30 -16.08
C ASP A 105 -5.86 13.51 -15.87
N GLN A 106 -6.40 14.66 -15.47
CA GLN A 106 -5.61 15.82 -15.09
C GLN A 106 -5.14 15.68 -13.64
N GLU A 107 -3.83 15.84 -13.43
CA GLU A 107 -3.22 15.80 -12.10
C GLU A 107 -3.66 17.02 -11.28
N LEU A 108 -4.35 16.77 -10.16
CA LEU A 108 -4.81 17.79 -9.22
C LEU A 108 -3.75 18.04 -8.13
N ALA A 109 -3.12 16.97 -7.65
CA ALA A 109 -2.05 17.02 -6.66
C ALA A 109 -1.18 15.77 -6.72
N SER A 110 0.09 15.91 -6.34
CA SER A 110 1.02 14.81 -6.12
C SER A 110 1.68 14.94 -4.74
N ALA A 111 2.01 13.81 -4.13
CA ALA A 111 2.68 13.77 -2.84
C ALA A 111 3.69 12.62 -2.77
N LEU A 112 4.85 12.89 -2.18
CA LEU A 112 5.79 11.84 -1.78
C LEU A 112 5.61 11.50 -0.30
N VAL A 113 5.22 10.26 -0.01
CA VAL A 113 4.91 9.78 1.33
C VAL A 113 5.91 8.70 1.75
N ASP A 114 6.74 8.99 2.75
CA ASP A 114 7.67 8.03 3.33
C ASP A 114 7.08 7.38 4.59
N LEU A 115 6.43 6.23 4.40
CA LEU A 115 5.86 5.42 5.47
C LEU A 115 6.92 4.73 6.36
N ASN A 116 8.21 4.74 5.97
CA ASN A 116 9.28 4.07 6.71
C ASN A 116 9.98 4.98 7.72
N LYS A 117 9.64 6.28 7.80
CA LYS A 117 10.24 7.19 8.78
C LYS A 117 10.07 6.64 10.19
N LYS A 118 11.21 6.33 10.80
CA LYS A 118 11.24 5.68 12.12
C LYS A 118 10.63 6.61 13.16
N ARG A 119 9.66 6.12 13.93
CA ARG A 119 9.13 6.84 15.10
C ARG A 119 10.29 7.16 16.04
N LEU A 120 10.31 8.39 16.55
CA LEU A 120 11.34 8.90 17.44
C LEU A 120 11.55 7.93 18.63
N THR A 121 12.73 7.32 18.69
CA THR A 121 13.04 6.25 19.66
C THR A 121 13.43 6.81 21.03
N SER A 122 13.98 8.03 21.09
CA SER A 122 14.45 8.64 22.33
C SER A 122 13.37 9.44 23.06
N ARG A 123 13.41 9.42 24.40
CA ARG A 123 12.44 10.11 25.27
C ARG A 123 12.44 11.63 25.06
N ARG A 124 13.62 12.22 24.80
CA ARG A 124 13.81 13.65 24.47
C ARG A 124 13.26 14.00 23.08
N ALA A 125 13.43 13.11 22.10
CA ALA A 125 12.84 13.31 20.77
C ALA A 125 11.31 13.16 20.80
N ARG A 126 10.76 12.25 21.61
CA ARG A 126 9.31 12.17 21.86
C ARG A 126 8.74 13.42 22.55
N GLN A 127 9.55 14.15 23.33
CA GLN A 127 9.17 15.42 23.95
C GLN A 127 9.16 16.59 22.95
N GLN A 128 9.91 16.50 21.84
CA GLN A 128 9.70 17.38 20.70
C GLN A 128 8.37 16.97 20.04
N LYS A 129 7.37 17.78 20.29
CA LYS A 129 5.94 17.49 20.13
C LYS A 129 5.47 17.23 18.69
N GLN A 130 6.34 17.34 17.69
CA GLN A 130 5.97 17.10 16.30
C GLN A 130 6.58 15.77 15.81
N PRO A 131 5.76 14.77 15.45
CA PRO A 131 6.26 13.60 14.75
C PRO A 131 6.90 14.02 13.43
N LEU A 132 7.92 13.27 12.98
CA LEU A 132 8.56 13.54 11.68
C LEU A 132 7.48 13.56 10.58
N PRO A 133 7.48 14.57 9.68
CA PRO A 133 6.51 14.65 8.61
C PRO A 133 6.66 13.42 7.70
N VAL A 134 5.57 12.68 7.54
CA VAL A 134 5.51 11.46 6.70
C VAL A 134 5.48 11.88 5.24
N VAL A 135 4.80 12.98 4.92
CA VAL A 135 4.83 13.60 3.59
C VAL A 135 6.09 14.44 3.43
N THR A 136 6.79 14.24 2.32
CA THR A 136 8.14 14.76 2.08
C THR A 136 8.17 15.80 0.96
N SER A 137 7.25 15.72 0.01
CA SER A 137 6.96 16.78 -0.97
C SER A 137 5.47 16.79 -1.28
N ILE A 138 4.95 17.98 -1.62
CA ILE A 138 3.58 18.20 -2.06
C ILE A 138 3.66 19.11 -3.29
N GLU A 139 3.05 18.69 -4.39
CA GLU A 139 2.83 19.55 -5.55
C GLU A 139 1.32 19.63 -5.76
N VAL A 140 0.78 20.85 -5.75
CA VAL A 140 -0.65 21.09 -6.02
C VAL A 140 -0.72 21.80 -7.37
N ALA A 141 -1.52 21.27 -8.30
CA ALA A 141 -1.80 21.96 -9.54
C ALA A 141 -2.65 23.20 -9.21
N GLY A 142 -2.09 24.39 -9.48
CA GLY A 142 -2.70 25.69 -9.25
C GLY A 142 -3.42 26.23 -10.47
#